data_AF-T1L4C4-F1
#
_entry.id   AF-T1L4C4-F1
#
_cell.length_a   1.000
_cell.length_b   1.000
_cell.length_c   1.000
_cell.angle_alpha   90.00
_cell.angle_beta   90.00
_cell.angle_gamma   90.00
#
_symmetry.space_group_name_H-M   'P 1'
#
loop_
_entity.id
_entity.type
_entity.pdbx_description
1 polymer ?
#
loop_
_entity_poly.entity_id
_entity_poly.type
_entity_poly.pdbx_seq_one_letter_code
_entity_poly.pdbx_strand_id
1 'polypeptide(L)'
;MLRGMRKQMKSICTDPVDQKKAIKIYGCTSETSMRAWNECFHSANRQFMFAAVNSTDRQLFPDLCCMYPRIEKCVVTQMKPKTSCKSDSNLDIAGFYRATVEISIKDTLDLACANFATEEQCNKVNPQGVKALTEAGESNYKVPEPFYLYPLLKVLGRLADSR
;
A
#
# COMPACT_ATOMS: atom_id res chain seq x y z
N MET A 1 -9.22 -5.24 3.17
CA MET A 1 -9.00 -3.90 3.76
C MET A 1 -9.54 -3.75 5.19
N LEU A 2 -10.84 -3.56 5.44
CA LEU A 2 -11.35 -3.25 6.80
C LEU A 2 -11.00 -4.29 7.87
N ARG A 3 -11.09 -5.58 7.53
CA ARG A 3 -10.68 -6.68 8.42
C ARG A 3 -9.17 -6.65 8.72
N GLY A 4 -8.35 -6.35 7.72
CA GLY A 4 -6.90 -6.23 7.84
C GLY A 4 -6.48 -5.06 8.75
N MET A 5 -7.06 -3.88 8.53
CA MET A 5 -6.83 -2.71 9.40
C MET A 5 -7.23 -3.01 10.85
N ARG A 6 -8.37 -3.66 11.07
CA ARG A 6 -8.81 -4.07 12.42
C ARG A 6 -7.84 -5.08 13.05
N LYS A 7 -7.33 -6.07 12.29
CA LYS A 7 -6.32 -7.03 12.77
C LYS A 7 -5.06 -6.29 13.23
N GLN A 8 -4.58 -5.33 12.44
CA GLN A 8 -3.39 -4.56 12.78
C GLN A 8 -3.58 -3.69 14.02
N MET A 9 -4.67 -2.92 14.08
CA MET A 9 -4.96 -2.11 15.28
C MET A 9 -5.06 -2.99 16.52
N LYS A 10 -5.70 -4.16 16.40
CA LYS A 10 -5.75 -5.13 17.50
C LYS A 10 -4.35 -5.58 17.91
N SER A 11 -3.50 -5.99 16.96
CA SER A 11 -2.12 -6.42 17.24
C SER A 11 -1.33 -5.37 18.03
N ILE A 12 -1.42 -4.09 17.63
CA ILE A 12 -0.68 -3.00 18.28
C ILE A 12 -1.28 -2.63 19.65
N CYS A 13 -2.60 -2.71 19.80
CA CYS A 13 -3.29 -2.20 20.99
C CYS A 13 -3.54 -3.26 22.07
N THR A 14 -3.48 -4.56 21.77
CA THR A 14 -3.78 -5.61 22.76
C THR A 14 -2.56 -6.27 23.37
N ASP A 15 -1.44 -6.35 22.65
CA ASP A 15 -0.21 -6.94 23.16
C ASP A 15 0.73 -5.85 23.71
N PRO A 16 1.08 -5.87 25.02
CA PRO A 16 1.95 -4.85 25.62
C PRO A 16 3.37 -4.77 25.03
N VAL A 17 3.88 -5.88 24.50
CA VAL A 17 5.21 -5.94 23.85
C VAL A 17 5.14 -5.26 22.49
N ASP A 18 4.14 -5.60 21.67
CA ASP A 18 3.92 -4.97 20.37
C ASP A 18 3.58 -3.49 20.50
N GLN A 19 2.80 -3.12 21.53
CA GLN A 19 2.50 -1.74 21.84
C GLN A 19 3.76 -0.92 22.13
N LYS A 20 4.65 -1.42 23.01
CA LYS A 20 5.92 -0.76 23.33
C LYS A 20 6.81 -0.64 22.09
N LYS A 21 6.88 -1.70 21.28
CA LYS A 21 7.63 -1.70 20.01
C LYS A 21 7.08 -0.64 19.06
N ALA A 22 5.77 -0.59 18.86
CA ALA A 22 5.11 0.38 18.00
C ALA A 22 5.37 1.82 18.48
N ILE A 23 5.20 2.11 19.78
CA ILE A 23 5.50 3.44 20.36
C ILE A 23 6.95 3.84 20.07
N LYS A 24 7.91 2.92 20.26
CA LYS A 24 9.33 3.18 19.99
C LYS A 24 9.59 3.45 18.51
N ILE A 25 8.97 2.67 17.61
CA ILE A 25 9.07 2.88 16.16
C ILE A 25 8.49 4.22 15.75
N TYR A 26 7.30 4.59 16.24
CA TYR A 26 6.71 5.90 15.99
C TYR A 26 7.59 7.04 16.51
N GLY A 27 8.15 6.91 17.71
CA GLY A 27 9.09 7.87 18.28
C GLY A 27 10.36 8.05 17.42
N CYS A 28 10.83 6.97 16.78
CA CYS A 28 12.00 6.96 15.91
C CYS A 28 11.71 7.26 14.44
N THR A 29 10.45 7.44 14.05
CA THR A 29 10.07 7.81 12.68
C THR A 29 10.23 9.31 12.50
N SER A 30 11.06 9.72 11.53
CA SER A 30 11.32 11.13 11.24
C SER A 30 10.12 11.81 10.58
N GLU A 31 10.02 13.14 10.69
CA GLU A 31 8.98 13.91 9.97
C GLU A 31 9.11 13.71 8.45
N THR A 32 10.34 13.66 7.93
CA THR A 32 10.61 13.36 6.53
C THR A 32 10.07 11.98 6.13
N SER A 33 10.24 10.97 6.97
CA SER A 33 9.68 9.63 6.72
C SER A 33 8.17 9.61 6.83
N MET A 34 7.55 10.37 7.74
CA MET A 34 6.09 10.52 7.78
C MET A 34 5.54 11.21 6.53
N ARG A 35 6.25 12.23 6.02
CA ARG A 35 5.90 12.87 4.75
C ARG A 35 6.00 11.86 3.59
N ALA A 36 7.09 11.12 3.51
CA ALA A 36 7.28 10.13 2.46
C ALA A 36 6.29 8.96 2.56
N TRP A 37 5.90 8.56 3.78
CA TRP A 37 4.79 7.62 4.01
C TRP A 37 3.51 8.15 3.37
N ASN A 38 3.12 9.39 3.68
CA ASN A 38 1.93 10.01 3.07
C ASN A 38 2.05 10.07 1.54
N GLU A 39 3.22 10.41 0.99
CA GLU A 39 3.47 10.40 -0.46
C GLU A 39 3.27 9.02 -1.09
N CYS A 40 3.74 7.94 -0.42
CA CYS A 40 3.49 6.56 -0.87
C CYS A 40 1.98 6.26 -0.92
N PHE A 41 1.21 6.67 0.08
CA PHE A 41 -0.24 6.49 0.10
C PHE A 41 -0.95 7.31 -0.97
N HIS A 42 -0.53 8.56 -1.19
CA HIS A 42 -1.09 9.41 -2.24
C HIS A 42 -0.80 8.84 -3.63
N SER A 43 0.42 8.36 -3.88
CA SER A 43 0.79 7.69 -5.12
C SER A 43 -0.06 6.43 -5.35
N ALA A 44 -0.19 5.59 -4.33
CA ALA A 44 -1.02 4.40 -4.42
C ALA A 44 -2.52 4.72 -4.60
N ASN A 45 -3.03 5.81 -4.01
CA ASN A 45 -4.41 6.25 -4.23
C ASN A 45 -4.63 6.75 -5.67
N ARG A 46 -3.65 7.44 -6.26
CA ARG A 46 -3.71 7.84 -7.68
C ARG A 46 -3.70 6.63 -8.61
N GLN A 47 -2.84 5.67 -8.32
CA GLN A 47 -2.81 4.38 -9.01
C GLN A 47 -4.16 3.65 -8.90
N PHE A 48 -4.76 3.63 -7.71
CA PHE A 48 -6.07 3.01 -7.49
C PHE A 48 -7.15 3.68 -8.33
N MET A 49 -7.17 5.01 -8.34
CA MET A 49 -8.13 5.80 -9.09
C MET A 49 -7.98 5.56 -10.60
N PHE A 50 -6.73 5.51 -11.09
CA PHE A 50 -6.45 5.13 -12.47
C PHE A 50 -7.01 3.73 -12.77
N ALA A 51 -6.69 2.73 -11.94
CA ALA A 51 -7.18 1.38 -12.17
C ALA A 51 -8.72 1.32 -12.20
N ALA A 52 -9.37 2.04 -11.27
CA ALA A 52 -10.81 2.09 -11.17
C ALA A 52 -11.51 2.67 -12.41
N VAL A 53 -10.93 3.71 -13.02
CA VAL A 53 -11.54 4.46 -14.13
C VAL A 53 -11.05 4.02 -15.51
N ASN A 54 -9.77 3.71 -15.64
CA ASN A 54 -9.10 3.55 -16.92
C ASN A 54 -8.83 2.10 -17.30
N SER A 55 -8.69 1.19 -16.34
CA SER A 55 -8.48 -0.23 -16.66
C SER A 55 -9.72 -0.81 -17.32
N THR A 56 -9.54 -1.64 -18.34
CA THR A 56 -10.62 -2.49 -18.87
C THR A 56 -11.01 -3.55 -17.83
N ASP A 57 -12.18 -4.19 -17.95
CA ASP A 57 -12.60 -5.21 -16.96
C ASP A 57 -11.60 -6.37 -16.85
N ARG A 58 -10.96 -6.73 -17.96
CA ARG A 58 -9.91 -7.76 -17.99
C ARG A 58 -8.61 -7.31 -17.32
N GLN A 59 -8.29 -6.02 -17.35
CA GLN A 59 -7.04 -5.46 -16.79
C GLN A 59 -7.19 -4.92 -15.38
N LEU A 60 -8.42 -4.64 -14.94
CA LEU A 60 -8.70 -4.11 -13.62
C LEU A 60 -8.06 -4.95 -12.52
N PHE A 61 -8.23 -6.27 -12.60
CA PHE A 61 -7.70 -7.17 -11.58
C PHE A 61 -6.16 -7.25 -11.57
N PRO A 62 -5.48 -7.51 -12.71
CA PRO A 62 -4.01 -7.38 -12.79
C PRO A 62 -3.46 -6.03 -12.31
N ASP A 63 -4.10 -4.92 -12.69
CA ASP A 63 -3.66 -3.58 -12.30
C ASP A 63 -3.76 -3.38 -10.78
N LEU A 64 -4.88 -3.76 -10.17
CA LEU A 64 -5.07 -3.68 -8.72
C LEU A 64 -4.06 -4.54 -7.96
N CYS A 65 -3.76 -5.75 -8.44
CA CYS A 65 -2.75 -6.60 -7.83
C CYS A 65 -1.34 -5.99 -7.92
N CYS A 66 -0.99 -5.38 -9.06
CA CYS A 66 0.33 -4.81 -9.28
C CYS A 66 0.61 -3.49 -8.56
N MET A 67 -0.41 -2.88 -7.96
CA MET A 67 -0.20 -1.75 -7.06
C MET A 67 0.51 -2.16 -5.76
N TYR A 68 0.34 -3.40 -5.29
CA TYR A 68 0.84 -3.80 -3.98
C TYR A 68 2.37 -3.83 -3.87
N PRO A 69 3.11 -4.57 -4.72
CA PRO A 69 4.56 -4.60 -4.62
C PRO A 69 5.18 -3.21 -4.73
N ARG A 70 4.48 -2.26 -5.37
CA ARG A 70 4.92 -0.88 -5.53
C ARG A 70 4.75 -0.04 -4.27
N ILE A 71 3.60 -0.14 -3.58
CA ILE A 71 3.44 0.54 -2.30
C ILE A 71 4.42 -0.02 -1.28
N GLU A 72 4.64 -1.33 -1.27
CA GLU A 72 5.65 -1.98 -0.43
C GLU A 72 7.06 -1.42 -0.73
N LYS A 73 7.47 -1.41 -2.00
CA LYS A 73 8.76 -0.85 -2.42
C LYS A 73 8.92 0.62 -2.04
N CYS A 74 7.86 1.43 -2.21
CA CYS A 74 7.87 2.83 -1.81
C CYS A 74 8.16 2.97 -0.31
N VAL A 75 7.43 2.22 0.51
CA VAL A 75 7.59 2.23 1.97
C VAL A 75 8.99 1.80 2.38
N VAL A 76 9.49 0.67 1.87
CA VAL A 76 10.81 0.16 2.25
C VAL A 76 11.94 1.14 1.86
N THR A 77 11.79 1.82 0.73
CA THR A 77 12.82 2.77 0.24
C THR A 77 12.83 4.08 1.04
N GLN A 78 11.66 4.54 1.48
CA GLN A 78 11.48 5.88 2.04
C GLN A 78 11.49 5.93 3.58
N MET A 79 11.16 4.83 4.24
CA MET A 79 11.08 4.78 5.71
C MET A 79 12.46 4.62 6.33
N LYS A 80 12.98 5.70 6.92
CA LYS A 80 14.32 5.75 7.53
C LYS A 80 14.22 6.20 9.00
N PRO A 81 15.05 5.63 9.88
CA PRO A 81 15.10 6.09 11.28
C PRO A 81 15.64 7.51 11.39
N LYS A 82 15.16 8.22 12.42
CA LYS A 82 15.83 9.43 12.92
C LYS A 82 17.29 9.13 13.23
N THR A 83 18.16 10.11 13.03
CA THR A 83 19.60 9.97 13.31
C THR A 83 19.87 9.49 14.73
N SER A 84 19.09 9.95 15.71
CA SER A 84 19.19 9.54 17.12
C SER A 84 18.84 8.08 17.39
N CYS A 85 18.16 7.40 16.46
CA CYS A 85 17.77 6.00 16.58
C CYS A 85 18.58 5.06 15.68
N LYS A 86 19.56 5.57 14.92
CA LYS A 86 20.35 4.76 13.96
C LYS A 86 21.19 3.67 14.63
N SER A 87 21.58 3.85 15.88
CA SER A 87 22.37 2.87 16.65
C SER A 87 21.52 1.73 17.23
N ASP A 88 20.20 1.82 17.16
CA ASP A 88 19.30 0.80 17.68
C ASP A 88 18.99 -0.24 16.61
N SER A 89 19.85 -1.25 16.51
CA SER A 89 19.75 -2.34 15.54
C SER A 89 18.47 -3.19 15.67
N ASN A 90 17.74 -3.06 16.78
CA ASN A 90 16.49 -3.78 17.01
C ASN A 90 15.26 -3.07 16.41
N LEU A 91 15.43 -1.86 15.83
CA LEU A 91 14.34 -1.08 15.24
C LEU A 91 14.30 -1.21 13.71
N ASP A 92 13.50 -2.18 13.25
CA ASP A 92 13.13 -2.28 11.83
C ASP A 92 11.89 -1.43 11.52
N ILE A 93 12.11 -0.13 11.29
CA ILE A 93 11.04 0.82 10.96
C ILE A 93 10.42 0.48 9.61
N ALA A 94 11.25 0.26 8.58
CA ALA A 94 10.77 -0.06 7.24
C ALA A 94 9.95 -1.35 7.24
N GLY A 95 10.40 -2.40 7.95
CA GLY A 95 9.67 -3.65 8.11
C GLY A 95 8.35 -3.49 8.85
N PHE A 96 8.27 -2.65 9.88
CA PHE A 96 7.01 -2.36 10.58
C PHE A 96 5.97 -1.71 9.68
N TYR A 97 6.37 -0.69 8.90
CA TYR A 97 5.48 -0.02 7.96
C TYR A 97 5.15 -0.89 6.74
N ARG A 98 6.06 -1.75 6.30
CA ARG A 98 5.75 -2.78 5.31
C ARG A 98 4.70 -3.75 5.83
N ALA A 99 4.88 -4.29 7.04
CA ALA A 99 3.94 -5.22 7.66
C ALA A 99 2.54 -4.60 7.83
N THR A 100 2.48 -3.29 8.08
CA THR A 100 1.24 -2.50 8.10
C THR A 100 0.50 -2.58 6.75
N VAL A 101 1.21 -2.36 5.65
CA VAL A 101 0.64 -2.48 4.32
C VAL A 101 0.23 -3.93 4.06
N GLU A 102 1.13 -4.89 4.28
CA GLU A 102 0.86 -6.32 4.08
C GLU A 102 -0.41 -6.76 4.81
N ILE A 103 -0.52 -6.55 6.12
CA ILE A 103 -1.68 -7.00 6.92
C ILE A 103 -2.99 -6.37 6.41
N SER A 104 -2.95 -5.14 5.89
CA SER A 104 -4.13 -4.44 5.39
C SER A 104 -4.74 -5.08 4.13
N ILE A 105 -3.91 -5.75 3.32
CA ILE A 105 -4.32 -6.29 2.02
C ILE A 105 -3.94 -7.76 1.80
N LYS A 106 -3.29 -8.41 2.76
CA LYS A 106 -2.90 -9.83 2.75
C LYS A 106 -4.05 -10.75 2.36
N ASP A 107 -5.21 -10.56 3.01
CA ASP A 107 -6.41 -11.35 2.71
C ASP A 107 -6.85 -11.21 1.23
N THR A 108 -6.58 -10.07 0.58
CA THR A 108 -6.86 -9.85 -0.85
C THR A 108 -5.76 -10.43 -1.74
N LEU A 109 -4.49 -10.32 -1.33
CA LEU A 109 -3.34 -10.80 -2.10
C LEU A 109 -3.27 -12.32 -2.18
N ASP A 110 -3.44 -12.99 -1.04
CA ASP A 110 -3.28 -14.44 -0.93
C ASP A 110 -4.36 -15.20 -1.72
N LEU A 111 -5.56 -14.63 -1.82
CA LEU A 111 -6.69 -15.26 -2.52
C LEU A 111 -6.67 -15.03 -4.02
N ALA A 112 -6.11 -13.91 -4.48
CA ALA A 112 -6.39 -13.43 -5.83
C ALA A 112 -5.13 -12.98 -6.60
N CYS A 113 -4.08 -12.51 -5.92
CA CYS A 113 -2.90 -11.89 -6.54
C CYS A 113 -1.64 -12.75 -6.53
N ALA A 114 -1.74 -14.09 -6.39
CA ALA A 114 -0.57 -14.97 -6.28
C ALA A 114 0.42 -14.85 -7.46
N ASN A 115 -0.07 -14.60 -8.67
CA ASN A 115 0.77 -14.39 -9.87
C ASN A 115 1.37 -12.97 -9.99
N PHE A 116 1.13 -12.10 -9.02
CA PHE A 116 1.47 -10.68 -9.00
C PHE A 116 2.17 -10.29 -7.70
N ALA A 117 2.75 -11.26 -6.98
CA ALA A 117 3.30 -11.07 -5.65
C ALA A 117 4.56 -10.17 -5.64
N THR A 118 5.28 -10.09 -6.77
CA THR A 118 6.48 -9.24 -6.90
C THR A 118 6.38 -8.26 -8.06
N GLU A 119 7.16 -7.18 -8.00
CA GLU A 119 7.26 -6.20 -9.09
C GLU A 119 7.74 -6.86 -10.40
N GLU A 120 8.64 -7.84 -10.32
CA GLU A 120 9.12 -8.59 -11.48
C GLU A 120 8.02 -9.43 -12.13
N GLN A 121 7.22 -10.12 -11.31
CA GLN A 121 6.06 -10.87 -11.80
C GLN A 121 5.03 -9.94 -12.46
N CYS A 122 4.79 -8.78 -11.85
CA CYS A 122 3.93 -7.74 -12.42
C CYS A 122 4.43 -7.22 -13.77
N ASN A 123 5.72 -6.94 -13.90
CA ASN A 123 6.32 -6.51 -15.16
C ASN A 123 6.25 -7.62 -16.23
N LYS A 124 6.30 -8.90 -15.83
CA LYS A 124 6.20 -10.02 -16.75
C LYS A 124 4.77 -10.25 -17.25
N VAL A 125 3.79 -10.19 -16.35
CA VAL A 125 2.38 -10.56 -16.64
C VAL A 125 1.56 -9.36 -17.13
N ASN A 126 1.87 -8.14 -16.65
CA ASN A 126 1.13 -6.92 -16.97
C ASN A 126 2.07 -5.71 -17.21
N PRO A 127 2.99 -5.77 -18.20
CA PRO A 127 3.98 -4.70 -18.42
C PRO A 127 3.34 -3.34 -18.74
N GLN A 128 2.27 -3.33 -19.54
CA GLN A 128 1.59 -2.08 -19.91
C GLN A 128 0.83 -1.47 -18.74
N GLY A 129 0.13 -2.30 -17.96
CA GLY A 129 -0.55 -1.85 -16.75
C GLY A 129 0.43 -1.30 -15.71
N VAL A 130 1.56 -1.96 -15.50
CA VAL A 130 2.62 -1.46 -14.61
C VAL A 130 3.13 -0.09 -15.07
N LYS A 131 3.37 0.10 -16.38
CA LYS A 131 3.79 1.41 -16.91
C LYS A 131 2.74 2.48 -16.64
N ALA A 132 1.47 2.21 -16.93
CA ALA A 132 0.39 3.17 -16.72
C ALA A 132 0.17 3.50 -15.23
N LEU A 133 0.30 2.51 -14.35
CA LEU A 133 0.30 2.71 -12.90
C LEU A 133 1.48 3.59 -12.45
N THR A 134 2.64 3.52 -13.11
CA THR A 134 3.78 4.39 -12.78
C THR A 134 3.44 5.84 -13.07
N GLU A 135 2.97 6.08 -14.29
CA GLU A 135 2.59 7.40 -14.75
C GLU A 135 1.47 7.99 -13.86
N ALA A 136 0.48 7.16 -13.49
CA ALA A 136 -0.58 7.57 -12.56
C ALA A 136 -0.05 7.92 -11.17
N GLY A 137 0.83 7.09 -10.61
CA GLY A 137 1.43 7.28 -9.29
C GLY A 137 2.30 8.54 -9.19
N GLU A 138 3.02 8.87 -10.26
CA GLU A 138 3.90 10.05 -10.36
C GLU A 138 3.16 11.33 -10.74
N SER A 139 1.91 11.21 -11.20
CA SER A 139 1.12 12.39 -11.56
C SER A 139 0.76 13.27 -10.36
N ASN A 140 0.48 14.55 -10.65
CA ASN A 140 -0.04 15.51 -9.66
C ASN A 140 -1.58 15.48 -9.56
N TYR A 141 -2.22 14.44 -10.08
CA TYR A 141 -3.67 14.32 -10.06
C TYR A 141 -4.20 14.24 -8.63
N LYS A 142 -5.21 15.07 -8.32
CA LYS A 142 -5.91 15.03 -7.03
C LYS A 142 -7.08 14.05 -7.13
N VAL A 143 -6.96 12.91 -6.45
CA VAL A 143 -8.04 11.93 -6.36
C VAL A 143 -9.22 12.53 -5.59
N PRO A 144 -10.46 12.42 -6.09
CA PRO A 144 -11.63 12.88 -5.37
C PRO A 144 -11.75 12.22 -3.99
N GLU A 145 -12.20 13.01 -3.01
CA GLU A 145 -12.53 12.48 -1.70
C GLU A 145 -13.81 11.63 -1.75
N PRO A 146 -13.98 10.65 -0.84
CA PRO A 146 -13.05 10.25 0.23
C PRO A 146 -11.86 9.38 -0.24
N PHE A 147 -10.68 9.62 0.33
CA PHE A 147 -9.40 8.94 0.03
C PHE A 147 -9.53 7.41 0.10
N TYR A 148 -9.06 6.68 -0.91
CA TYR A 148 -9.26 5.23 -1.16
C TYR A 148 -10.72 4.74 -1.31
N LEU A 149 -11.67 5.34 -0.61
CA LEU A 149 -13.07 4.92 -0.66
C LEU A 149 -13.73 5.30 -1.99
N TYR A 150 -13.41 6.46 -2.57
CA TYR A 150 -13.96 6.83 -3.87
C TYR A 150 -13.54 5.87 -5.01
N PRO A 151 -12.25 5.55 -5.21
CA PRO A 151 -11.84 4.52 -6.17
C PRO A 151 -12.46 3.14 -5.87
N LEU A 152 -12.57 2.77 -4.59
CA LEU A 152 -13.20 1.51 -4.19
C LEU A 152 -14.66 1.43 -4.63
N LEU A 153 -15.45 2.49 -4.43
CA LEU A 153 -16.85 2.54 -4.86
C LEU A 153 -16.96 2.40 -6.38
N LYS A 154 -16.04 2.98 -7.15
CA LYS A 154 -15.99 2.83 -8.61
C LYS A 154 -15.70 1.39 -9.03
N VAL A 155 -14.74 0.72 -8.40
CA VAL A 155 -14.45 -0.69 -8.66
C VAL A 155 -15.65 -1.58 -8.30
N LEU A 156 -16.28 -1.35 -7.15
CA LEU A 156 -17.44 -2.13 -6.71
C LEU A 156 -18.63 -1.99 -7.67
N GLY A 157 -18.89 -0.77 -8.18
CA GLY A 157 -19.92 -0.55 -9.20
C GLY A 157 -19.69 -1.39 -10.45
N ARG A 158 -18.45 -1.37 -10.97
CA ARG A 158 -18.09 -2.17 -12.15
C ARG A 158 -18.27 -3.67 -11.94
N LEU A 159 -17.89 -4.18 -10.76
CA LEU A 159 -18.04 -5.59 -10.43
C LEU A 159 -19.52 -6.01 -10.24
N ALA A 160 -20.39 -5.08 -9.86
CA ALA A 160 -21.83 -5.32 -9.75
C ALA A 160 -22.50 -5.39 -11.13
N ASP A 161 -22.08 -4.54 -12.06
CA ASP A 161 -22.63 -4.47 -13.44
C ASP A 161 -22.09 -5.57 -14.36
N SER A 162 -21.04 -6.29 -13.95
CA SER A 162 -20.42 -7.39 -14.71
C SER A 162 -21.11 -8.76 -14.50
N ARG A 163 -22.24 -8.80 -13.77
CA ARG A 163 -23.07 -10.00 -13.57
C ARG A 163 -24.33 -9.93 -14.42
#